data_AF-F2F508-F1
#
_entry.id   AF-F2F508-F1
#
_cell.length_a   1.000
_cell.length_b   1.000
_cell.length_c   1.000
_cell.angle_alpha   90.00
_cell.angle_beta   90.00
_cell.angle_gamma   90.00
#
_symmetry.space_group_name_H-M   'P 1'
#
loop_
_entity.id
_entity.type
_entity.pdbx_description
1 polymer ?
#
loop_
_entity_poly.entity_id
_entity_poly.type
_entity_poly.pdbx_seq_one_letter_code
_entity_poly.pdbx_strand_id
1 'polypeptide(L)'
;MSSLYLLHSHNHAEMNHSAPVSNVQLLLGLLFVLLFTAYIIAVFITNQRYIKWPVFRTVSWTIGIGFALVAVVGPLASNAHTNFTAHMMSHLLLSMIAPIFMAIAKPMTLLLRTANTTLARKLTSILKSRLLKYISHPITAAVLNVGGLWLLYTTNLYTYMHENAFIALFVHFHFFIAGYVFTISIIYFDPVYHQYSYRFRAAVLIAAIAGHDILSKYMYANPPAGVSRQEAEMGSMVMYYAGDWIEVVLIVIFCWQWYKTTKPRRSAAVEFNRDEQVALYGKEG
;
A
#
# COMPACT_ATOMS: atom_id res chain seq x y z
N MET A 1 48.93 -14.06 -40.23
CA MET A 1 47.50 -14.41 -40.32
C MET A 1 47.02 -15.18 -39.07
N SER A 2 47.23 -14.63 -37.86
CA SER A 2 46.78 -15.29 -36.61
C SER A 2 46.32 -14.30 -35.53
N SER A 3 46.15 -13.01 -35.89
CA SER A 3 45.73 -11.95 -34.96
C SER A 3 44.32 -11.41 -35.25
N LEU A 4 43.62 -12.00 -36.22
CA LEU A 4 42.27 -11.59 -36.63
C LEU A 4 41.18 -12.57 -36.19
N TYR A 5 41.56 -13.76 -35.68
CA TYR A 5 40.63 -14.75 -35.12
C TYR A 5 40.33 -14.54 -33.63
N LEU A 6 41.20 -13.85 -32.88
CA LEU A 6 40.99 -13.59 -31.44
C LEU A 6 40.10 -12.38 -31.14
N LEU A 7 39.76 -11.56 -32.15
CA LEU A 7 38.86 -10.41 -32.00
C LEU A 7 37.40 -10.74 -32.34
N HIS A 8 37.09 -11.96 -32.77
CA HIS A 8 35.72 -12.38 -33.09
C HIS A 8 35.07 -13.27 -32.02
N SER A 9 35.79 -13.63 -30.94
CA SER A 9 35.27 -14.50 -29.87
C SER A 9 34.83 -13.77 -28.60
N HIS A 10 34.88 -12.42 -28.56
CA HIS A 10 34.55 -11.65 -27.35
C HIS A 10 33.21 -10.90 -27.36
N ASN A 11 32.38 -11.03 -28.41
CA ASN A 11 31.12 -10.26 -28.53
C ASN A 11 29.83 -11.07 -28.39
N HIS A 12 29.87 -12.35 -27.97
CA HIS A 12 28.66 -13.18 -27.86
C HIS A 12 28.40 -13.79 -26.47
N ALA A 13 29.01 -13.26 -25.40
CA ALA A 13 28.81 -13.74 -24.03
C ALA A 13 28.25 -12.69 -23.05
N GLU A 14 27.70 -11.57 -23.53
CA GLU A 14 26.97 -10.59 -22.70
C GLU A 14 25.47 -10.51 -22.97
N MET A 15 24.90 -11.50 -23.66
CA MET A 15 23.45 -11.61 -23.82
C MET A 15 23.00 -12.92 -23.19
N ASN A 16 22.48 -12.84 -21.95
CA ASN A 16 21.36 -13.66 -21.44
C ASN A 16 21.23 -13.72 -19.89
N HIS A 17 22.14 -13.14 -19.10
CA HIS A 17 21.98 -13.14 -17.63
C HIS A 17 21.14 -11.99 -17.06
N SER A 18 20.72 -11.02 -17.88
CA SER A 18 19.90 -9.86 -17.49
C SER A 18 18.42 -9.95 -17.88
N ALA A 19 18.03 -10.99 -18.63
CA ALA A 19 16.66 -11.17 -19.14
C ALA A 19 15.57 -11.49 -18.10
N PRO A 20 15.79 -12.30 -17.03
CA PRO A 20 14.70 -12.65 -16.13
C PRO A 20 14.26 -11.47 -15.24
N VAL A 21 15.18 -10.56 -14.92
CA VAL A 21 14.95 -9.44 -13.99
C VAL A 21 14.20 -8.30 -14.67
N SER A 22 14.51 -7.99 -15.93
CA SER A 22 13.80 -6.97 -16.71
C SER A 22 12.33 -7.34 -16.94
N ASN A 23 12.04 -8.63 -17.12
CA ASN A 23 10.68 -9.13 -17.32
C ASN A 23 9.78 -8.89 -16.10
N VAL A 24 10.31 -9.03 -14.87
CA VAL A 24 9.56 -8.78 -13.63
C VAL A 24 9.23 -7.29 -13.51
N GLN A 25 10.24 -6.42 -13.70
CA GLN A 25 10.06 -4.97 -13.66
C GLN A 25 9.03 -4.50 -14.70
N LEU A 26 9.11 -5.02 -15.93
CA LEU A 26 8.14 -4.73 -16.99
C LEU A 26 6.73 -5.20 -16.63
N LEU A 27 6.57 -6.42 -16.11
CA LEU A 27 5.25 -6.97 -15.78
C LEU A 27 4.57 -6.19 -14.64
N LEU A 28 5.30 -5.89 -13.57
CA LEU A 28 4.79 -5.04 -12.49
C LEU A 28 4.54 -3.61 -12.97
N GLY A 29 5.44 -3.04 -13.77
CA GLY A 29 5.26 -1.73 -14.38
C GLY A 29 3.97 -1.65 -15.19
N LEU A 30 3.74 -2.64 -16.07
CA LEU A 30 2.50 -2.76 -16.84
C LEU A 30 1.26 -2.88 -15.95
N LEU A 31 1.34 -3.66 -14.86
CA LEU A 31 0.25 -3.77 -13.89
C LEU A 31 -0.11 -2.40 -13.29
N PHE A 32 0.87 -1.62 -12.84
CA PHE A 32 0.62 -0.29 -12.28
C PHE A 32 0.11 0.70 -13.32
N VAL A 33 0.61 0.65 -14.56
CA VAL A 33 0.10 1.48 -15.67
C VAL A 33 -1.35 1.10 -16.01
N LEU A 34 -1.68 -0.19 -15.99
CA LEU A 34 -3.05 -0.67 -16.19
C LEU A 34 -3.97 -0.15 -15.08
N LEU A 35 -3.53 -0.22 -13.82
CA LEU A 35 -4.28 0.35 -12.68
C LEU A 35 -4.46 1.87 -12.82
N PHE A 36 -3.43 2.58 -13.29
CA PHE A 36 -3.49 4.02 -13.56
C PHE A 36 -4.55 4.35 -14.60
N THR A 37 -4.44 3.73 -15.78
CA THR A 37 -5.34 3.99 -16.91
C THR A 37 -6.77 3.62 -16.55
N ALA A 38 -7.01 2.48 -15.89
CA ALA A 38 -8.33 2.09 -15.42
C ALA A 38 -8.94 3.13 -14.46
N TYR A 39 -8.16 3.68 -13.53
CA TYR A 39 -8.64 4.72 -12.62
C TYR A 39 -8.98 6.03 -13.35
N ILE A 40 -8.12 6.48 -14.27
CA ILE A 40 -8.38 7.71 -15.05
C ILE A 40 -9.63 7.56 -15.92
N ILE A 41 -9.81 6.40 -16.58
CA ILE A 41 -11.03 6.09 -17.33
C ILE A 41 -12.25 6.14 -16.40
N ALA A 42 -12.15 5.55 -15.20
CA ALA A 42 -13.24 5.57 -14.24
C ALA A 42 -13.58 7.00 -13.74
N VAL A 43 -12.58 7.85 -13.54
CA VAL A 43 -12.77 9.28 -13.23
C VAL A 43 -13.48 9.99 -14.38
N PHE A 44 -13.07 9.76 -15.61
CA PHE A 44 -13.65 10.40 -16.79
C PHE A 44 -15.13 10.00 -16.97
N ILE A 45 -15.45 8.71 -16.90
CA ILE A 45 -16.83 8.20 -16.96
C ILE A 45 -17.68 8.79 -15.83
N THR A 46 -17.12 8.86 -14.61
CA THR A 46 -17.82 9.41 -13.45
C THR A 46 -18.10 10.90 -13.59
N ASN A 47 -17.13 11.67 -14.07
CA ASN A 47 -17.27 13.12 -14.26
C ASN A 47 -18.29 13.48 -15.34
N GLN A 48 -18.49 12.59 -16.32
CA GLN A 48 -19.52 12.77 -17.34
C GLN A 48 -20.92 12.39 -16.85
N ARG A 49 -21.05 11.36 -16.01
CA ARG A 49 -22.35 10.81 -15.58
C ARG A 49 -22.85 11.33 -14.23
N TYR A 50 -21.99 11.87 -13.38
CA TYR A 50 -22.32 12.23 -12.01
C TYR A 50 -21.53 13.46 -11.50
N ILE A 51 -21.72 13.85 -10.24
CA ILE A 51 -20.98 14.92 -9.55
C ILE A 51 -19.46 14.75 -9.74
N LYS A 52 -18.78 15.83 -10.14
CA LYS A 52 -17.32 15.90 -10.37
C LYS A 52 -16.54 15.28 -9.20
N TRP A 53 -15.60 14.40 -9.55
CA TRP A 53 -14.68 13.77 -8.60
C TRP A 53 -13.64 14.79 -8.11
N PRO A 54 -13.34 14.85 -6.80
CA PRO A 54 -12.40 15.83 -6.28
C PRO A 54 -10.98 15.58 -6.81
N VAL A 55 -10.36 16.62 -7.37
CA VAL A 55 -9.04 16.58 -8.02
C VAL A 55 -7.96 16.03 -7.09
N PHE A 56 -8.01 16.36 -5.80
CA PHE A 56 -7.08 15.85 -4.80
C PHE A 56 -6.99 14.32 -4.74
N ARG A 57 -8.10 13.60 -5.00
CA ARG A 57 -8.11 12.12 -5.00
C ARG A 57 -7.40 11.56 -6.23
N THR A 58 -7.57 12.19 -7.39
CA THR A 58 -6.87 11.81 -8.62
C THR A 58 -5.38 12.11 -8.52
N VAL A 59 -5.01 13.25 -7.92
CA VAL A 59 -3.61 13.58 -7.65
C VAL A 59 -2.99 12.58 -6.68
N SER A 60 -3.69 12.22 -5.60
CA SER A 60 -3.23 11.20 -4.65
C SER A 60 -2.99 9.84 -5.33
N TRP A 61 -3.92 9.40 -6.19
CA TRP A 61 -3.74 8.17 -6.97
C TRP A 61 -2.51 8.22 -7.88
N THR A 62 -2.33 9.32 -8.59
CA THR A 62 -1.20 9.53 -9.50
C THR A 62 0.12 9.49 -8.74
N ILE A 63 0.18 10.14 -7.58
CA ILE A 63 1.36 10.13 -6.70
C ILE A 63 1.62 8.71 -6.17
N GLY A 64 0.60 7.99 -5.71
CA GLY A 64 0.74 6.61 -5.22
C GLY A 64 1.28 5.66 -6.29
N ILE A 65 0.77 5.76 -7.52
CA ILE A 65 1.29 4.99 -8.66
C ILE A 65 2.69 5.44 -9.04
N GLY A 66 2.99 6.74 -8.98
CA GLY A 66 4.34 7.25 -9.18
C GLY A 66 5.35 6.60 -8.23
N PHE A 67 5.02 6.51 -6.94
CA PHE A 67 5.87 5.83 -5.95
C PHE A 67 5.99 4.33 -6.22
N ALA A 68 4.89 3.65 -6.57
CA ALA A 68 4.93 2.23 -6.92
C ALA A 68 5.78 1.96 -8.17
N LEU A 69 5.67 2.82 -9.18
CA LEU A 69 6.48 2.74 -10.39
C LEU A 69 7.95 3.01 -10.09
N VAL A 70 8.30 4.05 -9.32
CA VAL A 70 9.70 4.33 -8.95
C VAL A 70 10.31 3.18 -8.13
N ALA A 71 9.50 2.54 -7.28
CA ALA A 71 9.95 1.40 -6.48
C ALA A 71 10.28 0.15 -7.32
N VAL A 72 9.54 -0.06 -8.43
CA VAL A 72 9.59 -1.32 -9.21
C VAL A 72 10.24 -1.16 -10.58
N VAL A 73 10.21 0.05 -11.14
CA VAL A 73 10.70 0.39 -12.48
C VAL A 73 11.62 1.61 -12.36
N GLY A 74 12.91 1.41 -12.63
CA GLY A 74 13.87 2.50 -12.76
C GLY A 74 15.22 2.23 -12.10
N PRO A 75 16.04 3.30 -11.95
CA PRO A 75 17.41 3.20 -11.41
C PRO A 75 17.44 2.63 -9.99
N LEU A 76 16.37 2.88 -9.21
CA LEU A 76 16.25 2.35 -7.85
C LEU A 76 16.05 0.83 -7.85
N ALA A 77 15.24 0.31 -8.78
CA ALA A 77 15.02 -1.13 -8.93
C ALA A 77 16.27 -1.85 -9.47
N SER A 78 17.02 -1.23 -10.38
CA SER A 78 18.30 -1.79 -10.83
C SER A 78 19.35 -1.80 -9.72
N ASN A 79 19.38 -0.76 -8.88
CA ASN A 79 20.27 -0.68 -7.73
C ASN A 79 19.80 -1.55 -6.54
N ALA A 80 18.52 -1.90 -6.46
CA ALA A 80 17.99 -2.77 -5.41
C ALA A 80 18.57 -4.20 -5.48
N HIS A 81 19.06 -4.62 -6.65
CA HIS A 81 19.71 -5.93 -6.80
C HIS A 81 21.17 -5.95 -6.31
N THR A 82 21.83 -4.79 -6.29
CA THR A 82 23.24 -4.66 -5.90
C THR A 82 23.41 -4.04 -4.53
N ASN A 83 22.41 -3.30 -4.04
CA ASN A 83 22.46 -2.60 -2.77
C ASN A 83 21.19 -2.86 -1.95
N PHE A 84 21.38 -3.51 -0.81
CA PHE A 84 20.32 -3.82 0.14
C PHE A 84 19.54 -2.58 0.60
N THR A 85 20.21 -1.43 0.72
CA THR A 85 19.59 -0.17 1.14
C THR A 85 18.60 0.34 0.10
N ALA A 86 18.92 0.20 -1.19
CA ALA A 86 18.00 0.54 -2.28
C ALA A 86 16.79 -0.40 -2.28
N HIS A 87 17.00 -1.69 -1.98
CA HIS A 87 15.91 -2.65 -1.81
C HIS A 87 14.97 -2.27 -0.65
N MET A 88 15.50 -1.87 0.51
CA MET A 88 14.68 -1.37 1.63
C MET A 88 13.85 -0.16 1.24
N MET A 89 14.45 0.79 0.51
CA MET A 89 13.75 1.98 0.05
C MET A 89 12.60 1.62 -0.91
N SER A 90 12.88 0.78 -1.92
CA SER A 90 11.84 0.28 -2.84
C SER A 90 10.72 -0.44 -2.10
N HIS A 91 11.07 -1.28 -1.11
CA HIS A 91 10.10 -1.97 -0.29
C HIS A 91 9.17 -0.98 0.42
N LEU A 92 9.72 0.00 1.16
CA LEU A 92 8.92 0.99 1.91
C LEU A 92 8.03 1.83 0.99
N LEU A 93 8.55 2.25 -0.16
CA LEU A 93 7.78 2.99 -1.16
C LEU A 93 6.59 2.16 -1.67
N LEU A 94 6.80 0.87 -1.93
CA LEU A 94 5.79 -0.02 -2.49
C LEU A 94 4.79 -0.56 -1.46
N SER A 95 5.25 -0.89 -0.25
CA SER A 95 4.44 -1.57 0.78
C SER A 95 3.76 -0.59 1.75
N MET A 96 4.27 0.63 1.92
CA MET A 96 3.71 1.58 2.88
C MET A 96 3.24 2.87 2.20
N ILE A 97 4.10 3.57 1.46
CA ILE A 97 3.75 4.88 0.89
C ILE A 97 2.68 4.76 -0.20
N ALA A 98 2.94 3.97 -1.24
CA ALA A 98 2.00 3.84 -2.36
C ALA A 98 0.60 3.39 -1.89
N PRO A 99 0.46 2.39 -1.00
CA PRO A 99 -0.83 1.99 -0.47
C PRO A 99 -1.61 3.08 0.27
N ILE A 100 -0.94 3.94 1.06
CA ILE A 100 -1.60 5.07 1.75
C ILE A 100 -2.22 6.03 0.74
N PHE A 101 -1.44 6.45 -0.26
CA PHE A 101 -1.92 7.35 -1.31
C PHE A 101 -3.04 6.72 -2.14
N MET A 102 -2.92 5.43 -2.47
CA MET A 102 -3.94 4.69 -3.21
C MET A 102 -5.22 4.52 -2.39
N ALA A 103 -5.14 4.31 -1.07
CA ALA A 103 -6.30 4.22 -0.20
C ALA A 103 -7.03 5.57 -0.06
N ILE A 104 -6.30 6.68 0.02
CA ILE A 104 -6.87 8.05 0.06
C ILE A 104 -7.67 8.35 -1.22
N ALA A 105 -7.26 7.80 -2.37
CA ALA A 105 -7.90 8.01 -3.65
C ALA A 105 -9.30 7.36 -3.77
N LYS A 106 -9.73 6.55 -2.79
CA LYS A 106 -11.04 5.85 -2.75
C LYS A 106 -11.37 5.07 -4.03
N PRO A 107 -10.47 4.16 -4.48
CA PRO A 107 -10.63 3.46 -5.75
C PRO A 107 -11.88 2.58 -5.76
N MET A 108 -12.27 1.99 -4.63
CA MET A 108 -13.46 1.13 -4.56
C MET A 108 -14.74 1.95 -4.70
N THR A 109 -14.81 3.13 -4.07
CA THR A 109 -15.94 4.05 -4.27
C THR A 109 -16.08 4.47 -5.73
N LEU A 110 -14.96 4.75 -6.41
CA LEU A 110 -14.98 5.12 -7.82
C LEU A 110 -15.44 3.95 -8.71
N LEU A 111 -14.93 2.75 -8.46
CA LEU A 111 -15.30 1.55 -9.19
C LEU A 111 -16.79 1.21 -9.05
N LEU A 112 -17.35 1.33 -7.83
CA LEU A 112 -18.77 1.11 -7.59
C LEU A 112 -19.66 2.16 -8.28
N ARG A 113 -19.14 3.37 -8.48
CA ARG A 113 -19.87 4.46 -9.14
C ARG A 113 -19.90 4.31 -10.66
N THR A 114 -18.87 3.68 -11.25
CA THR A 114 -18.79 3.43 -12.69
C THR A 114 -19.37 2.08 -13.10
N ALA A 115 -19.41 1.10 -12.18
CA ALA A 115 -19.91 -0.23 -12.46
C ALA A 115 -21.43 -0.24 -12.76
N ASN A 116 -21.82 -0.97 -13.81
CA ASN A 116 -23.23 -1.27 -14.07
C ASN A 116 -23.83 -2.09 -12.90
N THR A 117 -25.14 -2.04 -12.69
CA THR A 117 -25.85 -2.66 -11.55
C THR A 117 -25.49 -4.13 -11.35
N THR A 118 -25.32 -4.91 -12.43
CA THR A 118 -24.87 -6.31 -12.39
C THR A 118 -23.43 -6.47 -11.89
N LEU A 119 -22.51 -5.62 -12.36
CA LEU A 119 -21.11 -5.61 -11.90
C LEU A 119 -21.01 -5.08 -10.47
N ALA A 120 -21.73 -4.02 -10.12
CA ALA A 120 -21.79 -3.48 -8.77
C ALA A 120 -22.30 -4.53 -7.77
N ARG A 121 -23.30 -5.33 -8.15
CA ARG A 121 -23.82 -6.44 -7.33
C ARG A 121 -22.81 -7.57 -7.18
N LYS A 122 -22.10 -7.96 -8.25
CA LYS A 122 -21.00 -8.95 -8.17
C LYS A 122 -19.85 -8.46 -7.29
N LEU A 123 -19.39 -7.23 -7.50
CA LEU A 123 -18.34 -6.61 -6.69
C LEU A 123 -18.74 -6.52 -5.21
N THR A 124 -19.96 -6.08 -4.94
CA THR A 124 -20.50 -6.05 -3.57
C THR A 124 -20.57 -7.44 -2.95
N SER A 125 -20.96 -8.47 -3.72
CA SER A 125 -20.97 -9.86 -3.25
C SER A 125 -19.56 -10.36 -2.93
N ILE A 126 -18.58 -10.06 -3.78
CA ILE A 126 -17.17 -10.38 -3.54
C ILE A 126 -16.66 -9.65 -2.30
N LEU A 127 -16.92 -8.35 -2.16
CA LEU A 127 -16.56 -7.54 -0.99
C LEU A 127 -17.22 -8.06 0.31
N LYS A 128 -18.40 -8.67 0.21
CA LYS A 128 -19.11 -9.30 1.32
C LYS A 128 -18.66 -10.75 1.58
N SER A 129 -17.79 -11.32 0.74
CA SER A 129 -17.32 -12.69 0.90
C SER A 129 -16.55 -12.90 2.20
N ARG A 130 -16.63 -14.13 2.74
CA ARG A 130 -15.90 -14.50 3.97
C ARG A 130 -14.39 -14.37 3.81
N LEU A 131 -13.87 -14.58 2.61
CA LEU A 131 -12.44 -14.47 2.32
C LEU A 131 -11.97 -13.01 2.46
N LEU A 132 -12.67 -12.05 1.85
CA LEU A 132 -12.32 -10.64 2.02
C LEU A 132 -12.57 -10.13 3.44
N LYS A 133 -13.54 -10.70 4.16
CA LYS A 133 -13.71 -10.44 5.60
C LYS A 133 -12.50 -10.91 6.41
N TYR A 134 -11.95 -12.08 6.09
CA TYR A 134 -10.80 -12.63 6.79
C TYR A 134 -9.51 -11.87 6.46
N ILE A 135 -9.27 -11.58 5.18
CA ILE A 135 -8.09 -10.85 4.71
C ILE A 135 -8.11 -9.39 5.21
N SER A 136 -9.26 -8.71 5.13
CA SER A 136 -9.42 -7.34 5.62
C SER A 136 -9.56 -7.23 7.14
N HIS A 137 -9.48 -8.34 7.88
CA HIS A 137 -9.48 -8.30 9.34
C HIS A 137 -8.17 -7.65 9.81
N PRO A 138 -8.19 -6.63 10.69
CA PRO A 138 -6.99 -5.89 11.07
C PRO A 138 -5.82 -6.78 11.52
N ILE A 139 -6.09 -7.81 12.33
CA ILE A 139 -5.06 -8.77 12.77
C ILE A 139 -4.47 -9.53 11.58
N THR A 140 -5.31 -10.10 10.70
CA THR A 140 -4.83 -10.84 9.53
C THR A 140 -4.03 -9.94 8.60
N ALA A 141 -4.48 -8.70 8.41
CA ALA A 141 -3.77 -7.72 7.59
C ALA A 141 -2.40 -7.36 8.19
N ALA A 142 -2.32 -7.16 9.50
CA ALA A 142 -1.07 -6.93 10.21
C ALA A 142 -0.13 -8.14 10.11
N VAL A 143 -0.65 -9.36 10.26
CA VAL A 143 0.12 -10.61 10.13
C VAL A 143 0.61 -10.81 8.69
N LEU A 144 -0.21 -10.54 7.68
CA LEU A 144 0.20 -10.63 6.27
C LEU A 144 1.28 -9.60 5.92
N ASN A 145 1.23 -8.43 6.54
CA ASN A 145 2.20 -7.37 6.34
C ASN A 145 3.49 -7.66 7.12
N VAL A 146 3.46 -7.57 8.46
CA VAL A 146 4.64 -7.75 9.31
C VAL A 146 5.16 -9.19 9.28
N GLY A 147 4.27 -10.18 9.31
CA GLY A 147 4.67 -11.59 9.21
C GLY A 147 5.27 -11.93 7.84
N GLY A 148 4.77 -11.32 6.76
CA GLY A 148 5.38 -11.46 5.43
C GLY A 148 6.80 -10.89 5.39
N LEU A 149 7.02 -9.74 6.02
CA LEU A 149 8.35 -9.13 6.18
C LEU A 149 9.28 -10.03 7.00
N TRP A 150 8.82 -10.52 8.15
CA TRP A 150 9.57 -11.46 8.98
C TRP A 150 9.97 -12.70 8.20
N LEU A 151 9.05 -13.34 7.47
CA LEU A 151 9.37 -14.50 6.64
C LEU A 151 10.40 -14.17 5.57
N LEU A 152 10.30 -13.03 4.89
CA LEU A 152 11.26 -12.65 3.85
C LEU A 152 12.70 -12.56 4.40
N TYR A 153 12.89 -11.93 5.56
CA TYR A 153 14.23 -11.64 6.09
C TYR A 153 14.79 -12.72 7.02
N THR A 154 13.93 -13.55 7.63
CA THR A 154 14.38 -14.68 8.46
C THR A 154 14.65 -15.95 7.66
N THR A 155 14.12 -16.04 6.43
CA THR A 155 14.32 -17.21 5.56
C THR A 155 15.20 -16.87 4.36
N ASN A 156 15.64 -17.90 3.63
CA ASN A 156 16.41 -17.73 2.39
C ASN A 156 15.58 -17.15 1.23
N LEU A 157 14.35 -16.69 1.48
CA LEU A 157 13.45 -16.16 0.46
C LEU A 157 14.02 -14.89 -0.20
N TYR A 158 14.80 -14.09 0.55
CA TYR A 158 15.56 -12.97 -0.03
C TYR A 158 16.52 -13.42 -1.14
N THR A 159 17.27 -14.50 -0.92
CA THR A 159 18.19 -15.06 -1.91
C THR A 159 17.43 -15.65 -3.09
N TYR A 160 16.36 -16.42 -2.82
CA TYR A 160 15.53 -17.00 -3.88
C TYR A 160 14.82 -15.96 -4.75
N MET A 161 14.51 -14.79 -4.19
CA MET A 161 13.97 -13.65 -4.94
C MET A 161 14.95 -13.15 -6.01
N HIS A 162 16.26 -13.22 -5.75
CA HIS A 162 17.30 -12.81 -6.71
C HIS A 162 17.55 -13.87 -7.77
N GLU A 163 17.35 -15.14 -7.43
CA GLU A 163 17.56 -16.26 -8.36
C GLU A 163 16.35 -16.51 -9.27
N ASN A 164 15.12 -16.23 -8.80
CA ASN A 164 13.90 -16.59 -9.51
C ASN A 164 12.94 -15.40 -9.69
N ALA A 165 12.72 -15.04 -10.95
CA ALA A 165 11.79 -13.99 -11.38
C ALA A 165 10.34 -14.19 -10.85
N PHE A 166 9.85 -15.42 -10.77
CA PHE A 166 8.50 -15.68 -10.26
C PHE A 166 8.39 -15.39 -8.77
N ILE A 167 9.42 -15.69 -7.99
CA ILE A 167 9.47 -15.40 -6.56
C ILE A 167 9.58 -13.89 -6.36
N ALA A 168 10.43 -13.20 -7.14
CA ALA A 168 10.47 -11.74 -7.16
C ALA A 168 9.10 -11.10 -7.41
N LEU A 169 8.41 -11.54 -8.46
CA LEU A 169 7.07 -11.04 -8.77
C LEU A 169 6.09 -11.27 -7.61
N PHE A 170 6.06 -12.48 -7.08
CA PHE A 170 5.15 -12.85 -6.00
C PHE A 170 5.41 -12.02 -4.73
N VAL A 171 6.66 -11.85 -4.35
CA VAL A 171 7.06 -11.10 -3.16
C VAL A 171 6.67 -9.62 -3.28
N HIS A 172 7.01 -8.96 -4.39
CA HIS A 172 6.64 -7.55 -4.60
C HIS A 172 5.13 -7.35 -4.63
N PHE A 173 4.41 -8.26 -5.31
CA PHE A 173 2.96 -8.23 -5.38
C PHE A 173 2.31 -8.49 -4.01
N HIS A 174 2.81 -9.47 -3.25
CA HIS A 174 2.36 -9.77 -1.89
C HIS A 174 2.53 -8.56 -0.98
N PHE A 175 3.70 -7.91 -0.96
CA PHE A 175 3.94 -6.74 -0.11
C PHE A 175 3.07 -5.54 -0.47
N PHE A 176 2.88 -5.28 -1.76
CA PHE A 176 1.96 -4.25 -2.21
C PHE A 176 0.52 -4.51 -1.72
N ILE A 177 0.04 -5.75 -1.89
CA ILE A 177 -1.31 -6.14 -1.44
C ILE A 177 -1.42 -6.12 0.08
N ALA A 178 -0.44 -6.67 0.80
CA ALA A 178 -0.43 -6.71 2.25
C ALA A 178 -0.47 -5.30 2.84
N GLY A 179 0.35 -4.39 2.30
CA GLY A 179 0.35 -2.97 2.65
C GLY A 179 -0.98 -2.26 2.38
N TYR A 180 -1.58 -2.54 1.21
CA TYR A 180 -2.90 -2.01 0.86
C TYR A 180 -4.01 -2.52 1.77
N VAL A 181 -4.07 -3.83 2.01
CA VAL A 181 -5.02 -4.47 2.91
C VAL A 181 -4.85 -3.96 4.35
N PHE A 182 -3.61 -3.83 4.82
CA PHE A 182 -3.31 -3.26 6.14
C PHE A 182 -3.84 -1.83 6.24
N THR A 183 -3.51 -0.98 5.28
CA THR A 183 -3.95 0.43 5.24
C THR A 183 -5.47 0.55 5.28
N ILE A 184 -6.20 -0.19 4.44
CA ILE A 184 -7.67 -0.12 4.41
C ILE A 184 -8.33 -0.76 5.64
N SER A 185 -7.66 -1.71 6.31
CA SER A 185 -8.14 -2.33 7.56
C SER A 185 -7.97 -1.41 8.78
N ILE A 186 -6.93 -0.56 8.76
CA ILE A 186 -6.63 0.39 9.84
C ILE A 186 -7.25 1.75 9.58
N ILE A 187 -7.37 2.22 8.34
CA ILE A 187 -7.95 3.52 7.98
C ILE A 187 -9.14 3.34 7.02
N TYR A 188 -10.31 3.83 7.42
CA TYR A 188 -11.55 3.63 6.66
C TYR A 188 -11.81 4.80 5.72
N PHE A 189 -11.17 4.79 4.55
CA PHE A 189 -11.44 5.77 3.49
C PHE A 189 -12.65 5.36 2.61
N ASP A 190 -12.73 4.09 2.25
CA ASP A 190 -13.79 3.50 1.44
C ASP A 190 -14.90 2.88 2.31
N PRO A 191 -16.10 2.60 1.76
CA PRO A 191 -17.17 1.93 2.49
C PRO A 191 -16.75 0.52 2.92
N VAL A 192 -16.51 0.34 4.22
CA VAL A 192 -16.16 -0.96 4.81
C VAL A 192 -17.42 -1.59 5.39
N TYR A 193 -17.74 -2.82 4.96
CA TYR A 193 -18.93 -3.56 5.41
C TYR A 193 -18.85 -4.03 6.87
N HIS A 194 -17.63 -4.27 7.36
CA HIS A 194 -17.39 -4.74 8.73
C HIS A 194 -16.54 -3.71 9.47
N GLN A 195 -17.16 -2.96 10.37
CA GLN A 195 -16.49 -1.93 11.16
C GLN A 195 -15.98 -2.52 12.47
N TYR A 196 -14.70 -2.32 12.76
CA TYR A 196 -14.10 -2.65 14.05
C TYR A 196 -13.95 -1.40 14.90
N SER A 197 -13.97 -1.58 16.23
CA SER A 197 -13.82 -0.46 17.17
C SER A 197 -12.47 0.26 16.98
N TYR A 198 -12.46 1.58 17.19
CA TYR A 198 -11.22 2.37 17.11
C TYR A 198 -10.14 1.86 18.05
N ARG A 199 -10.50 1.47 19.29
CA ARG A 199 -9.55 0.91 20.27
C ARG A 199 -8.86 -0.36 19.76
N PHE A 200 -9.62 -1.25 19.14
CA PHE A 200 -9.08 -2.49 18.58
C PHE A 200 -8.13 -2.23 17.41
N ARG A 201 -8.51 -1.34 16.48
CA ARG A 201 -7.65 -0.95 15.35
C ARG A 201 -6.38 -0.26 15.82
N ALA A 202 -6.48 0.61 16.83
CA ALA A 202 -5.32 1.25 17.44
C ALA A 202 -4.36 0.24 18.08
N ALA A 203 -4.87 -0.74 18.81
CA ALA A 203 -4.05 -1.80 19.40
C ALA A 203 -3.32 -2.62 18.32
N VAL A 204 -4.00 -2.99 17.24
CA VAL A 204 -3.39 -3.70 16.10
C VAL A 204 -2.36 -2.84 15.39
N LEU A 205 -2.63 -1.55 15.20
CA LEU A 205 -1.68 -0.61 14.61
C LEU A 205 -0.40 -0.52 15.44
N ILE A 206 -0.52 -0.32 16.76
CA ILE A 206 0.63 -0.25 17.67
C ILE A 206 1.42 -1.57 17.65
N ALA A 207 0.74 -2.72 17.64
CA ALA A 207 1.40 -4.01 17.54
C ALA A 207 2.14 -4.20 16.20
N ALA A 208 1.57 -3.71 15.09
CA ALA A 208 2.20 -3.79 13.78
C ALA A 208 3.45 -2.91 13.69
N ILE A 209 3.36 -1.67 14.19
CA ILE A 209 4.50 -0.73 14.32
C ILE A 209 5.63 -1.38 15.13
N ALA A 210 5.30 -1.87 16.34
CA ALA A 210 6.28 -2.54 17.18
C ALA A 210 6.92 -3.75 16.48
N GLY A 211 6.13 -4.55 15.75
CA GLY A 211 6.65 -5.70 15.01
C GLY A 211 7.58 -5.32 13.85
N HIS A 212 7.32 -4.19 13.19
CA HIS A 212 8.16 -3.63 12.12
C HIS A 212 9.47 -3.04 12.68
N ASP A 213 9.40 -2.32 13.81
CA ASP A 213 10.57 -1.76 14.49
C ASP A 213 11.49 -2.82 15.06
N ILE A 214 10.91 -3.84 15.69
CA ILE A 214 11.65 -4.98 16.22
C ILE A 214 12.36 -5.70 15.08
N LEU A 215 11.71 -5.86 13.92
CA LEU A 215 12.34 -6.45 12.74
C LEU A 215 13.52 -5.61 12.26
N SER A 216 13.37 -4.28 12.19
CA SER A 216 14.47 -3.38 11.82
C SER A 216 15.68 -3.55 12.75
N LYS A 217 15.45 -3.58 14.06
CA LYS A 217 16.51 -3.80 15.06
C LYS A 217 17.09 -5.21 15.00
N TYR A 218 16.26 -6.21 14.70
CA TYR A 218 16.69 -7.59 14.54
C TYR A 218 17.64 -7.73 13.34
N MET A 219 17.32 -7.11 12.21
CA MET A 219 18.15 -7.10 11.00
C MET A 219 19.44 -6.32 11.17
N TYR A 220 19.42 -5.26 11.99
CA TYR A 220 20.63 -4.54 12.37
C TYR A 220 21.61 -5.44 13.13
N ALA A 221 21.10 -6.30 14.02
CA ALA A 221 21.92 -7.24 14.80
C ALA A 221 22.27 -8.54 14.02
N ASN A 222 21.37 -9.00 13.16
CA ASN A 222 21.47 -10.26 12.42
C ASN A 222 21.35 -9.98 10.91
N PRO A 223 22.48 -9.76 10.21
CA PRO A 223 22.46 -9.50 8.79
C PRO A 223 21.86 -10.70 8.01
N PRO A 224 20.97 -10.46 7.03
CA PRO A 224 20.43 -11.53 6.18
C PRO A 224 21.54 -12.25 5.41
N ALA A 225 21.31 -13.53 5.11
CA ALA A 225 22.27 -14.34 4.34
C ALA A 225 22.57 -13.68 2.98
N GLY A 226 23.85 -13.42 2.71
CA GLY A 226 24.31 -12.79 1.46
C GLY A 226 24.43 -11.26 1.48
N VAL A 227 24.11 -10.59 2.60
CA VAL A 227 24.25 -9.13 2.76
C VAL A 227 25.42 -8.81 3.68
N SER A 228 26.25 -7.83 3.31
CA SER A 228 27.35 -7.38 4.17
C SER A 228 26.80 -6.70 5.44
N ARG A 229 27.54 -6.77 6.55
CA ARG A 229 27.09 -6.15 7.80
C ARG A 229 26.84 -4.64 7.65
N GLN A 230 27.69 -3.94 6.90
CA GLN A 230 27.54 -2.51 6.66
C GLN A 230 26.26 -2.18 5.88
N GLU A 231 25.90 -2.98 4.88
CA GLU A 231 24.67 -2.79 4.11
C GLU A 231 23.43 -3.17 4.91
N ALA A 232 23.50 -4.22 5.73
CA ALA A 232 22.42 -4.60 6.62
C ALA A 232 22.16 -3.51 7.68
N GLU A 233 23.21 -2.93 8.27
CA GLU A 233 23.10 -1.80 9.21
C GLU A 233 22.45 -0.59 8.53
N MET A 234 22.92 -0.21 7.34
CA MET A 234 22.39 0.95 6.61
C MET A 234 20.94 0.73 6.14
N GLY A 235 20.62 -0.45 5.60
CA GLY A 235 19.27 -0.81 5.20
C GLY A 235 18.31 -0.87 6.39
N SER A 236 18.74 -1.44 7.52
CA SER A 236 17.93 -1.49 8.74
C SER A 236 17.66 -0.10 9.31
N MET A 237 18.63 0.80 9.26
CA MET A 237 18.46 2.20 9.65
C MET A 237 17.46 2.93 8.74
N VAL A 238 17.54 2.70 7.42
CA VAL A 238 16.55 3.25 6.49
C VAL A 238 15.16 2.70 6.77
N MET A 239 15.03 1.38 6.97
CA MET A 239 13.76 0.75 7.28
C MET A 239 13.15 1.31 8.57
N TYR A 240 13.97 1.49 9.61
CA TYR A 240 13.56 2.05 10.88
C TYR A 240 13.10 3.51 10.75
N TYR A 241 13.97 4.42 10.29
CA TYR A 241 13.64 5.84 10.26
C TYR A 241 12.59 6.20 9.22
N ALA A 242 12.68 5.66 8.00
CA ALA A 242 11.69 5.97 6.97
C ALA A 242 10.35 5.28 7.28
N GLY A 243 10.38 4.08 7.86
CA GLY A 243 9.19 3.40 8.40
C GLY A 243 8.48 4.25 9.45
N ASP A 244 9.20 4.70 10.48
CA ASP A 244 8.67 5.55 11.56
C ASP A 244 7.93 6.78 11.02
N TRP A 245 8.51 7.48 10.03
CA TRP A 245 7.87 8.64 9.41
C TRP A 245 6.54 8.29 8.75
N ILE A 246 6.47 7.16 8.04
CA ILE A 246 5.25 6.72 7.35
C ILE A 246 4.19 6.27 8.37
N GLU A 247 4.62 5.60 9.43
CA GLU A 247 3.74 5.15 10.52
C GLU A 247 3.18 6.33 11.32
N VAL A 248 3.99 7.36 11.58
CA VAL A 248 3.53 8.62 12.18
C VAL A 248 2.46 9.27 11.31
N VAL A 249 2.66 9.34 9.98
CA VAL A 249 1.62 9.83 9.05
C VAL A 249 0.34 9.01 9.17
N LEU A 250 0.45 7.68 9.25
CA LEU A 250 -0.68 6.77 9.39
C LEU A 250 -1.42 6.96 10.73
N ILE A 251 -0.69 7.14 11.84
CA ILE A 251 -1.25 7.49 13.16
C ILE A 251 -1.97 8.83 13.11
N VAL A 252 -1.37 9.86 12.49
CA VAL A 252 -1.97 11.19 12.37
C VAL A 252 -3.30 11.10 11.61
N ILE A 253 -3.34 10.37 10.49
CA ILE A 253 -4.56 10.14 9.73
C ILE A 253 -5.61 9.40 10.57
N PHE A 254 -5.20 8.36 11.30
CA PHE A 254 -6.08 7.56 12.15
C PHE A 254 -6.71 8.42 13.27
N CYS A 255 -5.88 9.17 14.00
CA CYS A 255 -6.32 10.09 15.06
C CYS A 255 -7.23 11.20 14.52
N TRP A 256 -6.93 11.74 13.34
CA TRP A 256 -7.77 12.74 12.69
C TRP A 256 -9.14 12.20 12.31
N GLN A 257 -9.22 10.95 11.79
CA GLN A 257 -10.50 10.29 11.53
C GLN A 257 -11.30 10.07 12.82
N TRP A 258 -10.63 9.62 13.88
CA TRP A 258 -11.26 9.44 15.18
C TRP A 258 -11.87 10.76 15.67
N TYR A 259 -11.08 11.83 15.73
CA TYR A 259 -11.52 13.18 16.14
C TYR A 259 -12.74 13.68 15.34
N LYS A 260 -12.77 13.45 14.02
CA LYS A 260 -13.92 13.83 13.19
C LYS A 260 -15.18 13.02 13.49
N THR A 261 -15.04 11.74 13.83
CA THR A 261 -16.18 10.87 14.14
C THR A 261 -16.72 11.03 15.56
N THR A 262 -15.88 11.44 16.51
CA THR A 262 -16.28 11.66 17.91
C THR A 262 -16.69 13.10 18.21
N LYS A 263 -16.54 14.05 17.27
CA LYS A 263 -17.15 15.37 17.41
C LYS A 263 -18.64 15.18 17.69
N PRO A 264 -19.15 15.63 18.86
CA PRO A 264 -20.57 15.60 19.13
C PRO A 264 -21.25 16.34 17.99
N ARG A 265 -22.14 15.67 17.25
CA ARG A 265 -23.11 16.39 16.41
C ARG A 265 -23.75 17.36 17.37
N ARG A 266 -23.52 18.67 17.18
CA ARG A 266 -24.11 19.73 17.99
C ARG A 266 -25.62 19.61 17.78
N SER A 267 -26.22 18.78 18.62
CA SER A 267 -27.60 18.78 19.06
C SER A 267 -28.60 19.45 18.13
N ALA A 268 -28.95 18.77 17.02
CA ALA A 268 -30.26 18.95 16.41
C ALA A 268 -31.39 18.71 17.46
N ALA A 269 -31.09 17.97 18.54
CA ALA A 269 -31.96 17.78 19.69
C ALA A 269 -32.10 19.00 20.62
N VAL A 270 -31.18 19.98 20.59
CA VAL A 270 -31.30 21.23 21.40
C VAL A 270 -32.01 22.31 20.59
N GLU A 271 -31.84 22.33 19.27
CA GLU A 271 -32.54 23.28 18.38
C GLU A 271 -34.01 22.91 18.21
N PHE A 272 -34.34 21.61 18.03
CA PHE A 272 -35.73 21.13 18.00
C PHE A 272 -36.49 21.42 19.30
N ASN A 273 -35.85 21.21 20.46
CA ASN A 273 -36.48 21.43 21.76
C ASN A 273 -36.64 22.93 22.09
N ARG A 274 -35.75 23.79 21.55
CA ARG A 274 -35.89 25.25 21.66
C ARG A 274 -37.04 25.77 20.80
N ASP A 275 -37.17 25.28 19.57
CA ASP A 275 -38.24 25.72 18.66
C ASP A 275 -39.62 25.22 19.13
N GLU A 276 -39.70 24.01 19.69
CA GLU A 276 -40.92 23.47 20.30
C GLU A 276 -41.32 24.23 21.58
N GLN A 277 -40.36 24.60 22.45
CA GLN A 277 -40.64 25.43 23.63
C GLN A 277 -41.07 26.85 23.27
N VAL A 278 -40.46 27.49 22.25
CA VAL A 278 -40.89 28.83 21.78
C VAL A 278 -42.28 28.78 21.15
N ALA A 279 -42.65 27.70 20.45
CA ALA A 279 -43.99 27.53 19.88
C ALA A 279 -45.07 27.30 20.95
N LEU A 280 -44.73 26.66 22.07
CA LEU A 280 -45.65 26.39 23.18
C LEU A 280 -45.84 27.60 24.10
N TYR A 281 -44.79 28.37 24.39
CA TYR A 281 -44.86 29.54 25.29
C TYR A 281 -45.09 30.88 24.57
N GLY A 282 -44.95 30.95 23.24
CA GLY A 282 -45.17 32.17 22.46
C GLY A 282 -46.64 32.49 22.13
N LYS A 283 -47.61 31.75 22.66
CA LYS A 283 -49.05 31.93 22.38
C LYS A 283 -49.86 32.54 23.55
N GLU A 284 -49.22 32.89 24.66
CA GLU A 284 -49.90 33.43 25.86
C GLU A 284 -49.58 34.91 26.15
N GLY A 285 -49.14 35.69 25.14
CA GLY A 285 -48.85 37.12 25.27
C GLY A 285 -49.78 37.99 24.45
#